data_AF-A0A7S0SYC2-F1
#
_entry.id   AF-A0A7S0SYC2-F1
#
_cell.length_a   1.000
_cell.length_b   1.000
_cell.length_c   1.000
_cell.angle_alpha   90.00
_cell.angle_beta   90.00
_cell.angle_gamma   90.00
#
_symmetry.space_group_name_H-M   'P 1'
#
loop_
_entity.id
_entity.type
_entity.pdbx_description
1 polymer ?
#
loop_
_entity_poly.entity_id
_entity_poly.type
_entity_poly.pdbx_seq_one_letter_code
_entity_poly.pdbx_strand_id
1 'polypeptide(L)'
;ILSHLIINENQDVILTDLDSLWINSPLNDISIHSASSSIVSSRAWWPHELWSVWGATLCMGFIYFKADEFSKYFVNKIYLTMSDNINNYRKVDDQITANEELYKNQIEWFDKPMSVGNNAIANIGSISYNNMSYSITLLPHYKYIRNCNNLTDYTNRNEKKSRFNDIVILHCKYNRKVTRNLVFTFFKNWTLSITQANKLIKELNQYNHNKNVDYKSKNQMELDKL
;
A
#
# COMPACT_ATOMS: atom_id res chain seq x y z
N ILE A 1 1.99 -6.34 -9.83
CA ILE A 1 1.26 -7.35 -10.64
C ILE A 1 0.03 -7.87 -9.89
N LEU A 2 0.17 -8.54 -8.75
CA LEU A 2 -0.97 -9.13 -8.03
C LEU A 2 -2.04 -8.08 -7.66
N SER A 3 -1.65 -6.94 -7.12
CA SER A 3 -2.58 -5.84 -6.75
C SER A 3 -3.40 -5.34 -7.93
N HIS A 4 -2.79 -5.27 -9.13
CA HIS A 4 -3.46 -4.88 -10.36
C HIS A 4 -4.52 -5.90 -10.78
N LEU A 5 -4.25 -7.20 -10.63
CA LEU A 5 -5.24 -8.24 -10.92
C LEU A 5 -6.41 -8.19 -9.94
N ILE A 6 -6.13 -8.11 -8.63
CA ILE A 6 -7.17 -8.13 -7.59
C ILE A 6 -8.10 -6.91 -7.71
N ILE A 7 -7.55 -5.71 -7.89
CA ILE A 7 -8.37 -4.49 -7.96
C ILE A 7 -9.27 -4.46 -9.19
N ASN A 8 -8.85 -5.07 -10.29
CA ASN A 8 -9.65 -5.19 -11.51
C ASN A 8 -10.83 -6.17 -11.36
N GLU A 9 -10.77 -7.08 -10.39
CA GLU A 9 -11.88 -7.98 -10.02
C GLU A 9 -12.86 -7.33 -9.01
N ASN A 10 -12.87 -5.99 -8.93
CA ASN A 10 -13.70 -5.21 -8.00
C ASN A 10 -13.46 -5.52 -6.52
N GLN A 11 -12.23 -5.89 -6.15
CA GLN A 11 -11.85 -6.16 -4.76
C GLN A 11 -10.90 -5.09 -4.22
N ASP A 12 -11.23 -4.54 -3.06
CA ASP A 12 -10.35 -3.61 -2.35
C ASP A 12 -9.05 -4.31 -1.95
N VAL A 13 -7.92 -3.58 -1.95
CA VAL A 13 -6.59 -4.14 -1.73
C VAL A 13 -5.87 -3.39 -0.61
N ILE A 14 -5.42 -4.11 0.40
CA ILE A 14 -4.40 -3.62 1.35
C ILE A 14 -3.05 -4.21 0.95
N LEU A 15 -2.05 -3.37 0.74
CA LEU A 15 -0.67 -3.76 0.51
C LEU A 15 0.20 -3.29 1.66
N THR A 16 1.13 -4.15 2.07
CA THR A 16 2.17 -3.81 3.02
C THR A 16 3.51 -4.41 2.63
N ASP A 17 4.60 -3.71 2.95
CA ASP A 17 5.95 -4.24 2.78
C ASP A 17 6.15 -5.51 3.62
N LEU A 18 7.04 -6.40 3.17
CA LEU A 18 7.41 -7.61 3.90
C LEU A 18 8.16 -7.32 5.21
N ASP A 19 8.69 -6.11 5.38
CA ASP A 19 9.35 -5.66 6.59
C ASP A 19 8.42 -4.89 7.56
N SER A 20 7.12 -4.92 7.29
CA SER A 20 6.10 -4.33 8.14
C SER A 20 5.61 -5.30 9.23
N LEU A 21 5.37 -4.75 10.41
CA LEU A 21 4.76 -5.43 11.55
C LEU A 21 3.49 -4.68 11.94
N TRP A 22 2.36 -5.38 11.95
CA TRP A 22 1.07 -4.80 12.30
C TRP A 22 0.87 -4.87 13.81
N ILE A 23 1.10 -3.79 14.53
CA ILE A 23 0.94 -3.75 16.00
C ILE A 23 -0.55 -3.69 16.38
N ASN A 24 -1.33 -2.93 15.60
CA ASN A 24 -2.79 -2.87 15.71
C ASN A 24 -3.43 -3.07 14.34
N SER A 25 -4.75 -3.32 14.31
CA SER A 25 -5.49 -3.46 13.06
C SER A 25 -5.57 -2.12 12.31
N PRO A 26 -5.14 -2.03 11.04
CA PRO A 26 -5.28 -0.82 10.24
C PRO A 26 -6.72 -0.58 9.77
N LEU A 27 -7.62 -1.56 9.95
CA LEU A 27 -8.98 -1.49 9.43
C LEU A 27 -9.80 -0.34 10.03
N ASN A 28 -9.49 0.08 11.26
CA ASN A 28 -10.17 1.22 11.86
C ASN A 28 -9.86 2.51 11.08
N ASP A 29 -8.59 2.82 10.86
CA ASP A 29 -8.18 3.98 10.08
C ASP A 29 -8.67 3.86 8.62
N ILE A 30 -8.61 2.67 8.01
CA ILE A 30 -9.14 2.44 6.66
C ILE A 30 -10.65 2.72 6.63
N SER A 31 -11.44 2.17 7.55
CA SER A 31 -12.90 2.35 7.54
C SER A 31 -13.34 3.81 7.70
N ILE A 32 -12.57 4.59 8.46
CA ILE A 32 -12.81 6.03 8.65
C ILE A 32 -12.58 6.78 7.32
N HIS A 33 -11.56 6.39 6.56
CA HIS A 33 -11.11 7.16 5.39
C HIS A 33 -11.58 6.60 4.03
N SER A 34 -11.86 5.29 3.90
CA SER A 34 -12.25 4.63 2.64
C SER A 34 -13.67 4.98 2.18
N ALA A 35 -14.50 5.49 3.09
CA ALA A 35 -15.80 6.04 2.74
C ALA A 35 -15.68 7.22 1.76
N SER A 36 -14.67 8.08 1.96
CA SER A 36 -14.46 9.30 1.17
C SER A 36 -13.22 9.26 0.27
N SER A 37 -12.31 8.31 0.47
CA SER A 37 -11.05 8.21 -0.28
C SER A 37 -10.96 6.95 -1.12
N SER A 38 -10.41 7.12 -2.33
CA SER A 38 -10.05 6.05 -3.24
C SER A 38 -8.78 5.34 -2.79
N ILE A 39 -7.81 6.11 -2.28
CA ILE A 39 -6.51 5.59 -1.83
C ILE A 39 -6.27 6.09 -0.41
N VAL A 40 -5.81 5.21 0.46
CA VAL A 40 -5.38 5.54 1.83
C VAL A 40 -3.98 4.99 2.04
N SER A 41 -3.01 5.81 2.41
CA SER A 41 -1.61 5.38 2.52
C SER A 41 -0.95 6.01 3.73
N SER A 42 0.09 5.36 4.25
CA SER A 42 0.98 5.99 5.22
C SER A 42 1.83 7.10 4.57
N ARG A 43 2.38 8.01 5.38
CA ARG A 43 3.26 9.08 4.87
C ARG A 43 4.68 8.61 4.59
N ALA A 44 5.29 9.23 3.60
CA ALA A 44 6.69 9.09 3.23
C ALA A 44 7.37 10.46 3.02
N TRP A 45 8.69 10.41 2.82
CA TRP A 45 9.52 11.56 2.44
C TRP A 45 10.20 11.39 1.07
N TRP A 46 9.91 10.28 0.39
CA TRP A 46 10.55 9.91 -0.88
C TRP A 46 9.47 9.80 -1.97
N PRO A 47 9.67 10.33 -3.19
CA PRO A 47 10.86 11.06 -3.66
C PRO A 47 10.99 12.46 -3.04
N HIS A 48 12.22 12.93 -2.85
CA HIS A 48 12.52 14.17 -2.10
C HIS A 48 12.01 15.42 -2.82
N GLU A 49 11.96 15.41 -4.15
CA GLU A 49 11.48 16.50 -4.98
C GLU A 49 10.00 16.76 -4.71
N LEU A 50 9.17 15.71 -4.75
CA LEU A 50 7.74 15.82 -4.47
C LEU A 50 7.45 16.07 -2.99
N TRP A 51 8.25 15.48 -2.09
CA TRP A 51 8.20 15.80 -0.67
C TRP A 51 8.45 17.29 -0.40
N SER A 52 9.38 17.92 -1.11
CA SER A 52 9.68 19.35 -0.95
C SER A 52 8.51 20.24 -1.39
N VAL A 53 7.69 19.77 -2.34
CA VAL A 53 6.52 20.51 -2.85
C VAL A 53 5.28 20.28 -1.98
N TRP A 54 5.08 19.06 -1.48
CA TRP A 54 3.84 18.67 -0.80
C TRP A 54 3.96 18.63 0.72
N GLY A 55 5.18 18.50 1.24
CA GLY A 55 5.50 18.23 2.64
C GLY A 55 5.48 16.74 3.00
N ALA A 56 4.74 15.91 2.27
CA ALA A 56 4.67 14.45 2.45
C ALA A 56 4.34 13.77 1.11
N THR A 57 4.76 12.51 0.96
CA THR A 57 4.46 11.66 -0.20
C THR A 57 3.70 10.39 0.23
N LEU A 58 3.08 9.70 -0.74
CA LEU A 58 2.55 8.34 -0.54
C LEU A 58 3.67 7.37 -0.15
N CYS A 59 3.40 6.49 0.80
CA CYS A 59 4.23 5.36 1.16
C CYS A 59 3.67 4.07 0.58
N MET A 60 4.48 3.31 -0.15
CA MET A 60 4.06 1.98 -0.65
C MET A 60 4.12 0.88 0.42
N GLY A 61 4.81 1.14 1.53
CA GLY A 61 4.93 0.17 2.62
C GLY A 61 3.66 -0.06 3.42
N PHE A 62 2.72 0.87 3.39
CA PHE A 62 1.32 0.61 3.74
C PHE A 62 0.42 1.48 2.87
N ILE A 63 -0.42 0.82 2.08
CA ILE A 63 -1.37 1.46 1.19
C ILE A 63 -2.62 0.59 1.02
N TYR A 64 -3.76 1.24 0.98
CA TYR A 64 -5.07 0.69 0.68
C TYR A 64 -5.59 1.31 -0.61
N PHE A 65 -6.11 0.47 -1.50
CA PHE A 65 -6.80 0.86 -2.73
C PHE A 65 -8.24 0.39 -2.65
N LYS A 66 -9.18 1.33 -2.80
CA LYS A 66 -10.60 1.03 -3.02
C LYS A 66 -10.77 0.57 -4.46
N ALA A 67 -11.63 -0.40 -4.76
CA ALA A 67 -11.85 -0.91 -6.10
C ALA A 67 -12.75 0.00 -6.97
N ASP A 68 -12.52 1.31 -6.90
CA ASP A 68 -13.17 2.31 -7.73
C ASP A 68 -12.41 2.56 -9.05
N GLU A 69 -13.00 3.38 -9.93
CA GLU A 69 -12.44 3.64 -11.26
C GLU A 69 -11.06 4.29 -11.19
N PHE A 70 -10.90 5.28 -10.32
CA PHE A 70 -9.64 6.00 -10.19
C PHE A 70 -8.51 5.10 -9.67
N SER A 71 -8.75 4.29 -8.65
CA SER A 71 -7.71 3.41 -8.11
C SER A 71 -7.32 2.33 -9.10
N LYS A 72 -8.26 1.78 -9.87
CA LYS A 72 -7.96 0.83 -10.97
C LYS A 72 -7.09 1.48 -12.03
N TYR A 73 -7.46 2.69 -12.47
CA TYR A 73 -6.66 3.50 -13.38
C TYR A 73 -5.25 3.71 -12.83
N PHE A 74 -5.13 4.18 -11.59
CA PHE A 74 -3.88 4.51 -10.93
C PHE A 74 -2.96 3.29 -10.80
N VAL A 75 -3.46 2.17 -10.29
CA VAL A 75 -2.71 0.91 -10.15
C VAL A 75 -2.28 0.38 -11.52
N ASN A 76 -3.13 0.49 -12.55
CA ASN A 76 -2.77 0.14 -13.92
C ASN A 76 -1.63 1.01 -14.47
N LYS A 77 -1.67 2.34 -14.23
CA LYS A 77 -0.61 3.25 -14.67
C LYS A 77 0.72 2.96 -14.01
N ILE A 78 0.72 2.67 -12.70
CA ILE A 78 1.92 2.22 -11.98
C ILE A 78 2.44 0.93 -12.62
N TYR A 79 1.58 -0.07 -12.82
CA TYR A 79 1.98 -1.35 -13.42
C TYR A 79 2.61 -1.18 -14.79
N LEU A 80 1.97 -0.44 -15.71
CA LEU A 80 2.48 -0.22 -17.06
C LEU A 80 3.83 0.50 -17.03
N THR A 81 3.96 1.57 -16.25
CA THR A 81 5.21 2.33 -16.13
C THR A 81 6.35 1.47 -15.56
N MET A 82 6.05 0.64 -14.56
CA MET A 82 7.03 -0.28 -13.99
C MET A 82 7.46 -1.36 -15.01
N SER A 83 6.51 -1.95 -15.73
CA SER A 83 6.80 -2.96 -16.77
C SER A 83 7.65 -2.38 -17.90
N ASP A 84 7.33 -1.18 -18.37
CA ASP A 84 8.12 -0.50 -19.41
C ASP A 84 9.54 -0.20 -18.94
N ASN A 85 9.71 0.21 -17.69
CA ASN A 85 11.04 0.49 -17.13
C ASN A 85 11.89 -0.77 -16.94
N ILE A 86 11.27 -1.91 -16.58
CA ILE A 86 11.96 -3.21 -16.49
C ILE A 86 12.50 -3.61 -17.87
N ASN A 87 11.69 -3.46 -18.91
CA ASN A 87 12.10 -3.77 -20.29
C ASN A 87 13.25 -2.87 -20.79
N ASN A 88 13.39 -1.69 -20.19
CA ASN A 88 14.45 -0.72 -20.49
C ASN A 88 15.64 -0.77 -19.51
N TYR A 89 15.75 -1.81 -18.67
CA TYR A 89 16.82 -1.97 -17.67
C TYR A 89 16.99 -0.79 -16.71
N ARG A 90 15.90 -0.05 -16.43
CA ARG A 90 15.90 1.05 -15.47
C ARG A 90 15.57 0.54 -14.08
N LYS A 91 16.14 1.16 -13.04
CA LYS A 91 15.75 0.89 -11.66
C LYS A 91 14.28 1.29 -11.49
N VAL A 92 13.46 0.36 -11.04
CA VAL A 92 12.04 0.58 -10.81
C VAL A 92 11.79 0.74 -9.32
N ASP A 93 11.07 1.79 -8.95
CA ASP A 93 10.67 2.11 -7.60
C ASP A 93 9.17 2.47 -7.65
N ASP A 94 8.34 1.64 -7.04
CA ASP A 94 6.89 1.80 -7.07
C ASP A 94 6.44 3.05 -6.30
N GLN A 95 7.14 3.43 -5.23
CA GLN A 95 6.87 4.64 -4.47
C GLN A 95 7.17 5.89 -5.29
N ILE A 96 8.28 5.92 -6.04
CA ILE A 96 8.56 7.01 -6.99
C ILE A 96 7.47 7.06 -8.06
N THR A 97 7.21 5.92 -8.72
CA THR A 97 6.25 5.82 -9.82
C THR A 97 4.84 6.28 -9.40
N ALA A 98 4.37 5.84 -8.22
CA ALA A 98 3.07 6.21 -7.68
C ALA A 98 2.95 7.71 -7.41
N ASN A 99 3.96 8.30 -6.76
CA ASN A 99 3.93 9.73 -6.45
C ASN A 99 4.07 10.59 -7.71
N GLU A 100 4.90 10.19 -8.68
CA GLU A 100 4.98 10.87 -9.97
C GLU A 100 3.65 10.80 -10.73
N GLU A 101 2.95 9.67 -10.69
CA GLU A 101 1.64 9.54 -11.32
C GLU A 101 0.62 10.49 -10.66
N LEU A 102 0.60 10.61 -9.33
CA LEU A 102 -0.24 11.61 -8.68
C LEU A 102 0.13 13.04 -9.07
N TYR A 103 1.41 13.34 -9.19
CA TYR A 103 1.88 14.66 -9.61
C TYR A 103 1.44 14.98 -11.05
N LYS A 104 1.57 14.02 -11.98
CA LYS A 104 1.10 14.17 -13.37
C LYS A 104 -0.41 14.41 -13.48
N ASN A 105 -1.19 13.78 -12.59
CA ASN A 105 -2.63 13.99 -12.52
C ASN A 105 -3.02 15.19 -11.63
N GLN A 106 -2.08 16.08 -11.30
CA GLN A 106 -2.34 17.37 -10.65
C GLN A 106 -3.08 17.26 -9.32
N ILE A 107 -2.66 16.33 -8.45
CA ILE A 107 -3.24 16.23 -7.11
C ILE A 107 -3.14 17.55 -6.32
N GLU A 108 -4.24 17.94 -5.70
CA GLU A 108 -4.34 19.12 -4.86
C GLU A 108 -4.52 18.73 -3.38
N TRP A 109 -3.50 18.97 -2.56
CA TRP A 109 -3.57 18.77 -1.11
C TRP A 109 -4.24 19.95 -0.41
N PHE A 110 -5.23 19.69 0.45
CA PHE A 110 -5.98 20.73 1.17
C PHE A 110 -5.16 21.40 2.27
N ASP A 111 -4.28 20.65 2.94
CA ASP A 111 -3.42 21.17 4.00
C ASP A 111 -1.97 21.21 3.51
N LYS A 112 -1.47 22.39 3.12
CA LYS A 112 -0.06 22.58 2.73
C LYS A 112 0.65 23.51 3.71
N PRO A 113 1.90 23.20 4.11
CA PRO A 113 2.63 21.95 3.86
C PRO A 113 2.18 20.80 4.79
N MET A 114 2.09 19.58 4.25
CA MET A 114 1.80 18.39 5.06
C MET A 114 3.04 18.01 5.86
N SER A 115 3.16 18.37 7.14
CA SER A 115 4.37 17.98 7.89
C SER A 115 4.43 16.46 8.15
N VAL A 116 5.60 15.85 7.92
CA VAL A 116 5.90 14.44 8.28
C VAL A 116 6.13 14.27 9.80
N GLY A 117 6.13 15.37 10.57
CA GLY A 117 6.31 15.35 12.03
C GLY A 117 5.15 14.71 12.79
N ASN A 118 5.05 15.01 14.09
CA ASN A 118 3.97 14.56 15.00
C ASN A 118 2.58 15.15 14.64
N ASN A 119 2.30 15.40 13.36
CA ASN A 119 0.99 15.87 12.95
C ASN A 119 0.01 14.71 13.10
N ALA A 120 -0.89 14.85 14.08
CA ALA A 120 -1.76 13.77 14.51
C ALA A 120 -2.89 13.47 13.51
N ILE A 121 -3.06 14.35 12.52
CA ILE A 121 -4.22 14.42 11.63
C ILE A 121 -3.82 13.87 10.27
N ALA A 122 -4.69 13.06 9.65
CA ALA A 122 -4.52 12.60 8.28
C ALA A 122 -4.67 13.78 7.30
N ASN A 123 -3.92 13.78 6.19
CA ASN A 123 -4.05 14.82 5.17
C ASN A 123 -4.79 14.27 3.97
N ILE A 124 -5.65 15.08 3.36
CA ILE A 124 -6.46 14.67 2.22
C ILE A 124 -6.06 15.51 1.01
N GLY A 125 -5.85 14.83 -0.11
CA GLY A 125 -5.68 15.43 -1.41
C GLY A 125 -6.81 15.04 -2.33
N SER A 126 -7.12 15.88 -3.30
CA SER A 126 -8.16 15.64 -4.30
C SER A 126 -7.56 15.60 -5.71
N ILE A 127 -8.22 14.84 -6.58
CA ILE A 127 -7.82 14.65 -7.97
C ILE A 127 -9.06 14.56 -8.85
N SER A 128 -9.02 15.16 -10.03
CA SER A 128 -10.10 15.08 -11.00
C SER A 128 -9.80 14.00 -12.03
N TYR A 129 -10.71 13.05 -12.21
CA TYR A 129 -10.60 11.97 -13.19
C TYR A 129 -11.99 11.68 -13.78
N ASN A 130 -12.11 11.68 -15.11
CA ASN A 130 -13.39 11.49 -15.83
C ASN A 130 -14.54 12.39 -15.31
N ASN A 131 -14.27 13.68 -15.08
CA ASN A 131 -15.23 14.66 -14.52
C ASN A 131 -15.75 14.32 -13.11
N MET A 132 -15.09 13.40 -12.40
CA MET A 132 -15.37 13.07 -11.01
C MET A 132 -14.19 13.45 -10.13
N SER A 133 -14.47 13.86 -8.90
CA SER A 133 -13.46 14.13 -7.89
C SER A 133 -13.23 12.90 -7.03
N TYR A 134 -11.97 12.50 -6.91
CA TYR A 134 -11.53 11.41 -6.05
C TYR A 134 -10.60 11.98 -4.97
N SER A 135 -10.56 11.30 -3.83
CA SER A 135 -9.71 11.73 -2.70
C SER A 135 -8.67 10.68 -2.34
N ILE A 136 -7.53 11.16 -1.87
CA ILE A 136 -6.40 10.36 -1.41
C ILE A 136 -6.06 10.81 0.00
N THR A 137 -5.99 9.88 0.94
CA THR A 137 -5.67 10.18 2.34
C THR A 137 -4.27 9.70 2.69
N LEU A 138 -3.47 10.60 3.28
CA LEU A 138 -2.19 10.30 3.91
C LEU A 138 -2.33 10.22 5.44
N LEU A 139 -2.25 8.99 5.95
CA LEU A 139 -2.38 8.67 7.37
C LEU A 139 -1.25 9.28 8.22
N PRO A 140 -1.52 9.56 9.50
CA PRO A 140 -0.53 10.17 10.38
C PRO A 140 0.73 9.32 10.55
N HIS A 141 1.91 9.93 10.40
CA HIS A 141 3.19 9.20 10.43
C HIS A 141 3.45 8.50 11.78
N TYR A 142 2.99 9.08 12.90
CA TYR A 142 3.22 8.51 14.23
C TYR A 142 2.52 7.15 14.45
N LYS A 143 1.45 6.85 13.69
CA LYS A 143 0.76 5.55 13.70
C LYS A 143 1.42 4.52 12.77
N TYR A 144 2.12 4.97 11.74
CA TYR A 144 2.71 4.15 10.67
C TYR A 144 4.21 4.43 10.56
N ILE A 145 4.97 3.95 11.54
CA ILE A 145 6.37 4.32 11.75
C ILE A 145 7.26 3.56 10.76
N ARG A 146 8.13 4.29 10.06
CA ARG A 146 8.99 3.71 9.01
C ARG A 146 10.35 3.18 9.49
N ASN A 147 10.74 3.46 10.73
CA ASN A 147 12.02 3.06 11.28
C ASN A 147 11.88 2.61 12.74
N CYS A 148 11.95 1.31 12.97
CA CYS A 148 11.89 0.73 14.31
C CYS A 148 13.03 1.15 15.25
N ASN A 149 14.17 1.61 14.72
CA ASN A 149 15.24 2.14 15.59
C ASN A 149 14.82 3.45 16.27
N ASN A 150 13.87 4.18 15.68
CA ASN A 150 13.36 5.42 16.26
C ASN A 150 12.29 5.18 17.33
N LEU A 151 11.95 3.93 17.65
CA LEU A 151 11.04 3.63 18.76
C LEU A 151 11.53 4.27 20.07
N THR A 152 12.85 4.36 20.27
CA THR A 152 13.42 5.03 21.45
C THR A 152 13.09 6.52 21.49
N ASP A 153 13.09 7.20 20.34
CA ASP A 153 12.74 8.63 20.23
C ASP A 153 11.28 8.88 20.59
N TYR A 154 10.40 7.92 20.29
CA TYR A 154 8.99 7.96 20.71
C TYR A 154 8.79 7.64 22.19
N THR A 155 9.73 6.96 22.85
CA THR A 155 9.60 6.51 24.26
C THR A 155 10.22 7.46 25.30
N ASN A 156 10.95 8.51 24.91
CA ASN A 156 11.72 9.34 25.84
C ASN A 156 10.94 10.52 26.49
N ARG A 157 9.64 10.69 26.23
CA ARG A 157 8.80 11.71 26.90
C ARG A 157 7.85 11.04 27.89
N ASN A 158 7.58 11.68 29.03
CA ASN A 158 6.75 11.16 30.15
C ASN A 158 5.29 10.76 29.79
N GLU A 159 4.89 10.82 28.51
CA GLU A 159 3.65 10.29 27.94
C GLU A 159 3.77 8.81 27.46
N LYS A 160 4.70 8.07 28.09
CA LYS A 160 5.30 6.79 27.66
C LYS A 160 4.36 5.66 27.23
N LYS A 161 3.19 5.50 27.85
CA LYS A 161 2.35 4.31 27.66
C LYS A 161 1.21 4.52 26.67
N SER A 162 0.80 5.78 26.48
CA SER A 162 -0.32 6.14 25.59
C SER A 162 0.05 5.89 24.13
N ARG A 163 1.20 6.40 23.69
CA ARG A 163 1.51 6.49 22.25
C ARG A 163 1.86 5.16 21.60
N PHE A 164 2.34 4.17 22.36
CA PHE A 164 2.60 2.84 21.78
C PHE A 164 1.31 2.12 21.39
N ASN A 165 0.23 2.33 22.14
CA ASN A 165 -1.08 1.76 21.82
C ASN A 165 -1.69 2.36 20.54
N ASP A 166 -1.20 3.51 20.10
CA ASP A 166 -1.67 4.16 18.87
C ASP A 166 -0.91 3.69 17.62
N ILE A 167 0.20 2.97 17.78
CA ILE A 167 0.99 2.46 16.65
C ILE A 167 0.20 1.37 15.95
N VAL A 168 -0.04 1.54 14.65
CA VAL A 168 -0.72 0.55 13.81
C VAL A 168 0.30 -0.31 13.09
N ILE A 169 1.28 0.30 12.42
CA ILE A 169 2.30 -0.41 11.65
C ILE A 169 3.70 0.10 11.96
N LEU A 170 4.65 -0.83 12.02
CA LEU A 170 6.08 -0.58 12.14
C LEU A 170 6.83 -1.18 10.96
N HIS A 171 7.59 -0.39 10.22
CA HIS A 171 8.59 -0.90 9.28
C HIS A 171 9.93 -1.06 9.97
N CYS A 172 10.38 -2.30 10.06
CA CYS A 172 11.65 -2.64 10.65
C CYS A 172 12.60 -3.09 9.54
N LYS A 173 13.44 -2.17 9.04
CA LYS A 173 14.57 -2.56 8.18
C LYS A 173 15.32 -3.70 8.87
N TYR A 174 15.45 -4.83 8.19
CA TYR A 174 15.90 -6.08 8.76
C TYR A 174 17.18 -5.90 9.59
N ASN A 175 17.01 -5.92 10.92
CA ASN A 175 18.08 -5.98 11.89
C ASN A 175 17.89 -7.28 12.65
N ARG A 176 18.74 -8.29 12.39
CA ARG A 176 18.65 -9.66 12.94
C ARG A 176 18.34 -9.72 14.45
N LYS A 177 18.74 -8.71 15.23
CA LYS A 177 18.51 -8.63 16.68
C LYS A 177 17.09 -8.21 17.06
N VAL A 178 16.48 -7.27 16.34
CA VAL A 178 15.16 -6.70 16.66
C VAL A 178 14.03 -7.64 16.25
N THR A 179 14.16 -8.31 15.11
CA THR A 179 13.16 -9.25 14.60
C THR A 179 12.93 -10.44 15.53
N ARG A 180 13.97 -10.95 16.21
CA ARG A 180 13.80 -12.07 17.15
C ARG A 180 12.87 -11.74 18.31
N ASN A 181 13.02 -10.59 18.96
CA ASN A 181 12.22 -10.26 20.15
C ASN A 181 10.76 -9.90 19.83
N LEU A 182 10.48 -9.26 18.68
CA LEU A 182 9.13 -8.89 18.28
C LEU A 182 8.32 -10.09 17.76
N VAL A 183 8.96 -11.00 17.02
CA VAL A 183 8.32 -12.22 16.49
C VAL A 183 7.79 -13.11 17.62
N PHE A 184 8.52 -13.27 18.73
CA PHE A 184 8.06 -14.13 19.83
C PHE A 184 6.78 -13.65 20.52
N THR A 185 6.53 -12.34 20.56
CA THR A 185 5.33 -11.77 21.19
C THR A 185 4.12 -11.87 20.25
N PHE A 186 4.33 -11.72 18.94
CA PHE A 186 3.25 -11.60 17.95
C PHE A 186 2.62 -12.95 17.57
N PHE A 187 3.42 -14.01 17.47
CA PHE A 187 2.93 -15.33 17.01
C PHE A 187 2.00 -16.04 17.98
N LYS A 188 1.87 -15.60 19.24
CA LYS A 188 0.90 -16.18 20.18
C LYS A 188 -0.57 -15.84 19.84
N ASN A 189 -0.83 -14.79 19.06
CA ASN A 189 -2.19 -14.27 18.86
C ASN A 189 -2.72 -14.41 17.41
N TRP A 190 -1.91 -14.88 16.44
CA TRP A 190 -2.20 -14.75 15.00
C TRP A 190 -2.33 -16.09 14.23
N THR A 191 -2.55 -17.21 14.92
CA THR A 191 -2.63 -18.55 14.31
C THR A 191 -3.88 -18.79 13.45
N LEU A 192 -4.88 -17.92 13.48
CA LEU A 192 -6.14 -18.08 12.74
C LEU A 192 -6.07 -17.62 11.26
N SER A 193 -5.15 -16.74 10.86
CA SER A 193 -5.15 -16.15 9.50
C SER A 193 -4.44 -17.00 8.42
N ILE A 194 -3.46 -17.81 8.82
CA ILE A 194 -2.63 -18.60 7.89
C ILE A 194 -3.46 -19.66 7.14
N THR A 195 -4.44 -20.27 7.82
CA THR A 195 -5.33 -21.27 7.20
C THR A 195 -6.21 -20.67 6.11
N GLN A 196 -6.69 -19.43 6.30
CA GLN A 196 -7.51 -18.73 5.32
C GLN A 196 -6.68 -18.27 4.11
N ALA A 197 -5.46 -17.76 4.33
CA ALA A 197 -4.55 -17.37 3.25
C ALA A 197 -4.16 -18.57 2.36
N ASN A 198 -3.85 -19.72 2.98
CA ASN A 198 -3.52 -20.94 2.24
C ASN A 198 -4.71 -21.48 1.41
N LYS A 199 -5.94 -21.27 1.88
CA LYS A 199 -7.15 -21.61 1.10
C LYS A 199 -7.24 -20.74 -0.16
N LEU A 200 -7.06 -19.43 -0.02
CA LEU A 200 -7.14 -18.48 -1.14
C LEU A 200 -6.07 -18.73 -2.20
N ILE A 201 -4.83 -19.05 -1.79
CA ILE A 201 -3.73 -19.39 -2.70
C ILE A 201 -4.06 -20.65 -3.52
N LYS A 202 -4.67 -21.66 -2.90
CA LYS A 202 -5.10 -22.88 -3.62
C LYS A 202 -6.18 -22.57 -4.66
N GLU A 203 -7.17 -21.75 -4.31
CA GLU A 203 -8.25 -21.35 -5.22
C GLU A 203 -7.70 -20.56 -6.43
N LEU A 204 -6.77 -19.62 -6.20
CA LEU A 204 -6.11 -18.86 -7.28
C LEU A 204 -5.29 -19.75 -8.22
N ASN A 205 -4.55 -20.72 -7.68
CA ASN A 205 -3.78 -21.65 -8.50
C ASN A 205 -4.69 -22.53 -9.37
N GLN A 206 -5.83 -22.98 -8.82
CA GLN A 206 -6.80 -23.78 -9.56
C GLN A 206 -7.45 -22.97 -10.69
N TYR A 207 -7.82 -21.70 -10.42
CA TYR A 207 -8.37 -20.80 -11.44
C TYR A 207 -7.40 -20.58 -12.60
N ASN A 208 -6.13 -20.28 -12.31
CA ASN A 208 -5.10 -20.07 -13.34
C ASN A 208 -4.79 -21.34 -14.14
N HIS A 209 -4.85 -22.51 -13.51
CA HIS A 209 -4.69 -23.78 -14.22
C HIS A 209 -5.81 -23.99 -15.24
N ASN A 210 -7.07 -23.78 -14.84
CA ASN A 210 -8.23 -23.94 -15.71
C ASN A 210 -8.19 -22.97 -16.90
N LYS A 211 -7.80 -21.71 -16.67
CA LYS A 211 -7.70 -20.69 -17.73
C LYS A 211 -6.64 -21.05 -18.78
N ASN A 212 -5.52 -21.64 -18.37
CA ASN A 212 -4.46 -22.10 -19.28
C ASN A 212 -4.87 -23.34 -20.09
N VAL A 213 -5.68 -24.24 -19.52
CA VAL A 213 -6.23 -25.39 -20.25
C VAL A 213 -7.20 -24.93 -21.33
N ASP A 214 -8.06 -23.96 -21.01
CA ASP A 214 -9.06 -23.43 -21.94
C ASP A 214 -8.45 -22.62 -23.09
N TYR A 215 -7.29 -21.98 -22.85
CA TYR A 215 -6.53 -21.29 -23.91
C TYR A 215 -5.87 -22.30 -24.87
N LYS A 216 -5.35 -23.42 -24.36
CA LYS A 216 -4.76 -24.47 -25.18
C LYS A 216 -5.79 -25.22 -26.02
N SER A 217 -6.98 -25.49 -25.49
CA SER A 217 -8.05 -26.17 -26.22
C SER A 217 -8.58 -25.34 -27.40
N LYS A 218 -8.74 -24.02 -27.21
CA LYS A 218 -9.16 -23.10 -28.29
C LYS A 218 -8.14 -23.00 -29.42
N ASN A 219 -6.85 -22.90 -29.08
CA ASN A 219 -5.80 -22.84 -30.10
C ASN A 219 -5.63 -24.17 -30.85
N GLN A 220 -5.83 -25.31 -30.18
CA GLN A 220 -5.80 -26.62 -30.85
C GLN A 220 -6.97 -26.78 -31.84
N MET A 221 -8.18 -26.33 -31.47
CA MET A 221 -9.35 -26.35 -32.37
C MET A 221 -9.21 -25.42 -33.59
N GLU A 222 -8.43 -24.35 -33.50
CA GLU A 222 -8.14 -23.48 -34.67
C GLU A 222 -7.05 -24.07 -35.56
N LEU A 223 -6.05 -24.76 -35.00
CA LEU A 223 -5.02 -25.46 -35.75
C LEU A 223 -5.56 -26.67 -36.51
N ASP A 224 -6.53 -27.40 -35.94
CA ASP A 224 -7.14 -28.57 -36.60
C ASP A 224 -8.12 -28.19 -37.74
N LYS A 225 -8.38 -26.88 -37.95
CA LYS A 225 -9.22 -26.35 -39.04
C LYS A 225 -8.41 -25.83 -40.23
N LEU A 226 -7.07 -25.79 -40.13
CA LEU A 226 -6.13 -25.40 -41.18
C LEU A 226 -5.57 -26.64 -41.87
#